data_AF-A0A059PYX2-F1
#
_entry.id   AF-A0A059PYX2-F1
#
_cell.length_a   1.000
_cell.length_b   1.000
_cell.length_c   1.000
_cell.angle_alpha   90.00
_cell.angle_beta   90.00
_cell.angle_gamma   90.00
#
_symmetry.space_group_name_H-M   'P 1'
#
loop_
_entity.id
_entity.type
_entity.pdbx_description
1 polymer ?
#
loop_
_entity_poly.entity_id
_entity_poly.type
_entity_poly.pdbx_seq_one_letter_code
_entity_poly.pdbx_strand_id
1 'polypeptide(L)' 'MPPPAALMDELVEEFLLRLPPDDPASLVNAALVCKRWGRLIAGPAFRRKFRKIHRTKLLHMARGQVYRRRRRRRQ' A
#
# COMPACT_ATOMS: atom_id res chain seq x y z
N MET A 1 24.32 15.97 -8.03
CA MET A 1 23.89 14.62 -7.61
C MET A 1 22.78 14.76 -6.58
N PRO A 2 21.74 13.91 -6.61
CA PRO A 2 20.80 13.85 -5.49
C PRO A 2 21.55 13.41 -4.22
N PRO A 3 21.17 13.93 -3.05
CA PRO A 3 21.76 13.49 -1.79
C PRO A 3 21.50 11.98 -1.60
N PRO A 4 22.42 11.22 -0.96
CA PRO A 4 22.27 9.77 -0.76
C PRO A 4 20.95 9.37 -0.10
N ALA A 5 20.41 10.27 0.73
CA ALA A 5 19.11 10.13 1.37
C ALA A 5 17.96 10.03 0.34
N ALA A 6 17.96 10.83 -0.72
CA ALA A 6 16.89 10.82 -1.72
C ALA A 6 16.84 9.50 -2.50
N LEU A 7 18.02 8.96 -2.85
CA LEU A 7 18.13 7.66 -3.51
C LEU A 7 17.56 6.52 -2.63
N MET A 8 17.81 6.56 -1.32
CA MET A 8 17.24 5.58 -0.40
C MET A 8 15.71 5.68 -0.30
N ASP A 9 15.15 6.89 -0.36
CA ASP A 9 13.69 7.06 -0.35
C ASP A 9 13.03 6.52 -1.61
N GLU A 10 13.65 6.71 -2.77
CA GLU A 10 13.15 6.16 -4.04
C GLU A 10 13.13 4.63 -4.02
N LEU A 11 14.21 3.99 -3.55
CA LEU A 11 14.29 2.53 -3.42
C LEU A 11 13.28 1.97 -2.41
N VAL A 12 13.12 2.64 -1.27
CA VAL A 12 12.11 2.30 -0.27
C VAL A 12 10.72 2.45 -0.85
N GLU A 13 10.44 3.55 -1.57
CA GLU A 13 9.17 3.76 -2.24
C GLU A 13 8.87 2.63 -3.23
N GLU A 14 9.82 2.23 -4.06
CA GLU A 14 9.67 1.10 -4.98
C GLU A 14 9.39 -0.23 -4.28
N PHE A 15 10.10 -0.53 -3.18
CA PHE A 15 9.85 -1.72 -2.38
C PHE A 15 8.43 -1.72 -1.81
N LEU A 16 8.01 -0.61 -1.23
CA LEU A 16 6.68 -0.43 -0.65
C LEU A 16 5.57 -0.50 -1.71
N LEU A 17 5.84 -0.04 -2.94
CA LEU A 17 4.90 -0.14 -4.06
C LEU A 17 4.68 -1.57 -4.54
N ARG A 18 5.65 -2.46 -4.34
CA ARG A 18 5.53 -3.89 -4.67
C ARG A 18 4.71 -4.67 -3.64
N LEU A 19 4.49 -4.12 -2.44
CA LEU A 19 3.68 -4.78 -1.42
C LEU A 19 2.24 -5.03 -1.91
N PRO A 20 1.68 -6.21 -1.64
CA PRO A 20 0.32 -6.55 -2.03
C PRO A 20 -0.73 -5.69 -1.31
N PRO A 21 -1.78 -5.21 -2.01
CA PRO A 21 -2.87 -4.45 -1.40
C PRO A 21 -3.83 -5.31 -0.56
N ASP A 22 -3.79 -6.63 -0.73
CA ASP A 22 -4.57 -7.64 -0.01
C ASP A 22 -4.00 -7.98 1.37
N ASP A 23 -2.77 -7.54 1.65
CA ASP A 23 -2.19 -7.56 2.99
C ASP A 23 -1.89 -6.13 3.50
N PRO A 24 -2.89 -5.44 4.05
CA PRO A 24 -2.71 -4.11 4.62
C PRO A 24 -1.79 -4.11 5.86
N ALA A 25 -1.64 -5.25 6.56
CA ALA A 25 -0.80 -5.31 7.75
C ALA A 25 0.68 -5.11 7.41
N SER A 26 1.15 -5.65 6.28
CA SER A 26 2.53 -5.40 5.80
C SER A 26 2.83 -3.92 5.54
N LEU A 27 1.87 -3.19 4.94
CA LEU A 27 2.00 -1.74 4.73
C LEU A 27 2.03 -0.95 6.05
N VAL A 28 1.19 -1.35 7.02
CA VAL A 28 1.16 -0.73 8.34
C VAL A 28 2.46 -1.01 9.09
N ASN A 29 2.94 -2.26 9.10
CA ASN A 29 4.21 -2.63 9.72
C ASN A 29 5.38 -1.84 9.13
N ALA A 30 5.41 -1.68 7.80
CA ALA A 30 6.42 -0.88 7.14
C ALA A 30 6.38 0.61 7.54
N ALA A 31 5.18 1.18 7.74
CA ALA A 31 5.02 2.54 8.24
C ALA A 31 5.53 2.71 9.69
N LEU A 32 5.50 1.64 10.48
CA LEU A 32 5.92 1.62 11.88
C LEU A 32 7.43 1.42 12.05
N VAL A 33 8.15 0.87 11.05
CA VAL A 33 9.61 0.66 11.12
C VAL A 33 10.35 1.95 11.43
N CYS A 34 10.03 3.04 10.74
CA CYS A 34 10.56 4.36 11.07
C CYS A 34 9.67 5.51 10.56
N LYS A 35 9.80 6.69 11.19
CA LYS A 35 9.06 7.92 10.84
C LYS A 35 9.21 8.31 9.36
N ARG A 36 10.34 7.95 8.73
CA ARG A 36 10.61 8.26 7.32
C ARG A 36 9.72 7.43 6.39
N TRP A 37 9.63 6.12 6.62
CA TRP A 37 8.77 5.22 5.85
C TRP A 37 7.30 5.56 6.02
N GLY A 38 6.88 5.87 7.26
CA GLY A 38 5.53 6.35 7.54
C GLY A 38 5.16 7.60 6.73
N ARG A 39 6.08 8.58 6.62
CA ARG A 39 5.87 9.79 5.79
C ARG A 39 5.75 9.47 4.29
N LEU A 40 6.58 8.56 3.77
CA LEU A 40 6.50 8.12 2.37
C LEU A 40 5.14 7.48 2.07
N ILE A 41 4.70 6.55 2.92
CA ILE A 41 3.44 5.81 2.74
C ILE A 41 2.22 6.74 2.86
N ALA A 42 2.24 7.67 3.82
CA ALA A 42 1.18 8.67 3.98
C ALA A 42 1.13 9.70 2.84
N GLY A 43 2.21 9.81 2.06
CA GLY A 43 2.36 10.79 1.00
C GLY A 43 1.36 10.61 -0.16
N PRO A 44 0.86 11.71 -0.75
CA PRO A 44 -0.08 11.63 -1.88
C PRO A 44 0.55 11.01 -3.13
N ALA A 45 1.86 11.19 -3.34
CA ALA A 45 2.60 10.60 -4.46
C ALA A 45 2.59 9.07 -4.39
N PHE A 46 2.96 8.51 -3.24
CA PHE A 46 2.93 7.06 -2.99
C PHE A 46 1.53 6.50 -3.19
N ARG A 47 0.50 7.09 -2.55
CA ARG A 47 -0.90 6.63 -2.67
C ARG A 47 -1.44 6.66 -4.10
N ARG A 48 -0.96 7.59 -4.93
CA ARG A 48 -1.32 7.65 -6.36
C ARG A 48 -0.62 6.54 -7.16
N LYS A 49 0.69 6.35 -6.96
CA LYS A 49 1.47 5.28 -7.62
C LYS A 49 0.96 3.90 -7.21
N PHE A 50 0.73 3.68 -5.91
CA PHE A 50 0.23 2.43 -5.36
C PHE A 50 -1.13 2.03 -5.97
N ARG A 51 -2.08 2.97 -6.04
CA ARG A 51 -3.38 2.73 -6.70
C ARG A 51 -3.25 2.46 -8.20
N LYS A 52 -2.32 3.12 -8.89
CA LYS A 52 -2.08 2.91 -10.32
C LYS A 52 -1.56 1.49 -10.60
N ILE A 53 -0.62 1.01 -9.78
CA ILE A 53 -0.03 -0.33 -9.90
C ILE A 53 -1.06 -1.41 -9.53
N HIS A 54 -1.80 -1.21 -8.44
CA HIS A 54 -2.68 -2.23 -7.87
C HIS A 54 -4.16 -2.09 -8.25
N ARG A 55 -4.49 -1.23 -9.23
CA ARG A 55 -5.89 -0.91 -9.60
C ARG A 55 -6.73 -2.16 -9.82
N THR A 56 -6.21 -3.11 -10.58
CA THR A 56 -6.90 -4.38 -10.86
C THR A 56 -7.16 -5.14 -9.56
N LYS A 57 -6.14 -5.41 -8.76
CA LYS A 57 -6.29 -6.11 -7.46
C LYS A 57 -7.27 -5.41 -6.52
N LEU A 58 -7.21 -4.08 -6.42
CA LEU A 58 -8.14 -3.28 -5.62
C LEU A 58 -9.60 -3.39 -6.12
N LEU A 59 -9.81 -3.44 -7.44
CA LEU A 59 -11.13 -3.63 -8.03
C LEU A 59 -11.65 -5.07 -7.81
N HIS A 60 -10.80 -6.08 -7.94
CA HIS A 60 -11.17 -7.46 -7.64
C HIS A 60 -11.51 -7.64 -6.15
N MET A 61 -10.75 -7.01 -5.25
CA MET A 61 -11.06 -6.98 -3.82
C MET A 61 -12.39 -6.28 -3.55
N ALA A 62 -12.63 -5.10 -4.12
CA ALA A 62 -13.90 -4.38 -3.98
C ALA A 62 -15.09 -5.23 -4.45
N ARG A 63 -14.92 -5.99 -5.55
CA ARG A 63 -15.92 -6.93 -6.06
C ARG A 63 -16.11 -8.16 -5.16
N GLY A 64 -15.05 -8.75 -4.62
CA GLY A 64 -15.11 -9.88 -3.69
C GLY A 64 -15.70 -9.52 -2.31
N GLN A 65 -15.55 -8.27 -1.86
CA GLN A 65 -16.19 -7.77 -0.64
C GLN A 65 -17.73 -7.74 -0.74
N VAL A 66 -18.28 -7.51 -1.94
CA VAL A 66 -19.74 -7.60 -2.19
C VAL A 66 -20.26 -9.01 -1.95
N TYR A 67 -19.46 -10.04 -2.22
CA TYR A 67 -19.81 -11.44 -1.95
C TYR A 67 -19.70 -11.79 -0.44
N ARG A 68 -18.63 -11.34 0.23
CA ARG A 68 -18.34 -11.71 1.64
C ARG A 68 -19.33 -11.11 2.66
N ARG A 69 -19.98 -9.99 2.36
CA ARG A 69 -20.98 -9.37 3.24
C ARG A 69 -22.30 -10.15 3.36
N ARG A 70 -22.62 -11.07 2.42
CA ARG A 70 -23.85 -11.88 2.50
C ARG A 70 -23.78 -13.07 3.47
N ARG A 71 -22.58 -13.51 3.86
CA ARG A 71 -22.40 -14.70 4.71
C ARG A 71 -22.37 -14.42 6.22
N ARG A 72 -22.21 -13.17 6.66
CA ARG A 72 -22.20 -12.77 8.09
C ARG A 72 -23.55 -12.31 8.65
N ARG A 73 -24.62 -12.22 7.83
CA ARG A 73 -26.00 -11.91 8.29
C ARG A 73 -26.90 -13.15 8.41
N ARG A 74 -26.34 -14.36 8.31
CA ARG A 74 -27.07 -15.64 8.42
C ARG A 74 -26.50 -16.55 9.53
N GLN A 75 -25.72 -15.99 10.44
CA GLN A 75 -25.43 -16.60 11.74
C GLN A 75 -26.04 -15.73 12.81
#